data_AF-A0A2U2J5R0-F1
#
_entry.id   AF-A0A2U2J5R0-F1
#
_cell.length_a   1.000
_cell.length_b   1.000
_cell.length_c   1.000
_cell.angle_alpha   90.00
_cell.angle_beta   90.00
_cell.angle_gamma   90.00
#
_symmetry.space_group_name_H-M   'P 1'
#
loop_
_entity.id
_entity.type
_entity.pdbx_description
1 polymer ?
#
loop_
_entity_poly.entity_id
_entity_poly.type
_entity_poly.pdbx_seq_one_letter_code
_entity_poly.pdbx_strand_id
1 'polypeptide(L)' 'MQNAHMSALELKHAGLDARISEENQRPNPDMATITRLKKEKLKIKEAILGL' A
#
# COMPACT_ATOMS: atom_id res chain seq x y z
N MET A 1 -23.14 -1.81 -4.46
CA MET A 1 -22.47 -1.32 -3.23
C MET A 1 -21.20 -2.12 -2.88
N GLN A 2 -21.14 -3.45 -3.08
CA GLN A 2 -19.92 -4.24 -2.83
C GLN A 2 -18.69 -3.79 -3.66
N ASN A 3 -18.90 -3.41 -4.93
CA ASN A 3 -17.80 -2.95 -5.80
C ASN A 3 -17.10 -1.68 -5.29
N ALA A 4 -17.83 -0.76 -4.65
CA ALA A 4 -17.24 0.50 -4.16
C ALA A 4 -16.23 0.26 -3.03
N HIS A 5 -16.48 -0.73 -2.18
CA HIS A 5 -15.55 -1.12 -1.10
C HIS A 5 -14.28 -1.74 -1.67
N MET A 6 -14.41 -2.65 -2.64
CA MET A 6 -13.27 -3.29 -3.31
C MET A 6 -12.41 -2.26 -4.06
N SER A 7 -13.03 -1.38 -4.85
CA SER A 7 -12.33 -0.32 -5.56
C SER A 7 -11.61 0.65 -4.61
N ALA A 8 -12.19 0.94 -3.44
CA ALA A 8 -11.52 1.77 -2.43
C ALA A 8 -10.28 1.08 -1.85
N LEU A 9 -10.33 -0.24 -1.62
CA LEU A 9 -9.17 -1.01 -1.16
C LEU A 9 -8.07 -1.08 -2.23
N GLU A 10 -8.44 -1.30 -3.49
CA GLU A 10 -7.50 -1.31 -4.62
C GLU A 10 -6.81 0.06 -4.81
N LEU A 11 -7.58 1.16 -4.73
CA LEU A 11 -7.04 2.52 -4.78
C LEU A 11 -6.06 2.77 -3.63
N LYS A 12 -6.40 2.32 -2.41
CA LYS A 12 -5.51 2.46 -1.25
C LYS A 12 -4.23 1.63 -1.41
N HIS A 13 -4.33 0.41 -1.94
CA HIS A 13 -3.18 -0.44 -2.26
C HIS A 13 -2.26 0.23 -3.29
N ALA A 14 -2.82 0.73 -4.39
CA ALA A 14 -2.06 1.45 -5.42
C ALA A 14 -1.38 2.71 -4.87
N GLY A 15 -2.06 3.46 -4.00
CA GLY A 15 -1.49 4.64 -3.35
C GLY A 15 -0.30 4.32 -2.42
N LEU A 16 -0.34 3.19 -1.71
CA LEU A 16 0.79 2.73 -0.90
C LEU A 16 1.98 2.29 -1.76
N ASP A 17 1.71 1.66 -2.90
CA ASP A 17 2.77 1.29 -3.86
C ASP A 17 3.48 2.51 -4.44
N ALA A 18 2.73 3.55 -4.81
CA ALA A 18 3.31 4.80 -5.28
C ALA A 18 4.23 5.43 -4.21
N ARG A 19 3.78 5.50 -2.96
CA ARG A 19 4.58 6.05 -1.84
C ARG A 19 5.84 5.22 -1.55
N ILE A 20 5.76 3.90 -1.65
CA ILE A 20 6.93 3.02 -1.51
C ILE A 20 7.92 3.30 -2.65
N SER A 21 7.44 3.43 -3.88
CA SER A 21 8.29 3.71 -5.04
C SER A 21 8.97 5.07 -4.91
N GLU A 22 8.23 6.10 -4.53
CA GLU A 22 8.73 7.45 -4.28
C GLU A 22 9.84 7.44 -3.22
N GLU A 23 9.61 6.79 -2.07
CA GLU A 23 10.61 6.74 -1.00
C GLU A 23 11.87 5.96 -1.40
N ASN A 24 11.74 4.88 -2.19
CA ASN A 24 12.89 4.12 -2.71
C ASN A 24 13.72 4.92 -3.74
N GLN A 25 13.10 5.87 -4.45
CA GLN A 25 13.81 6.72 -5.42
C GLN A 25 14.61 7.85 -4.76
N ARG A 26 14.42 8.09 -3.46
CA ARG A 26 15.15 9.14 -2.75
C ARG A 26 16.62 8.75 -2.61
N PRO A 27 17.56 9.72 -2.69
CA PRO A 27 18.99 9.45 -2.51
C PRO A 27 19.34 8.79 -1.17
N ASN A 28 18.56 9.08 -0.12
CA ASN A 28 18.64 8.45 1.20
C ASN A 28 17.24 7.97 1.62
N PRO A 29 16.84 6.74 1.25
CA PRO A 29 15.53 6.20 1.59
C PRO A 29 15.36 6.00 3.10
N ASP A 30 14.22 6.42 3.65
CA ASP A 30 13.81 6.05 5.00
C ASP A 30 13.27 4.61 5.01
N MET A 31 14.14 3.70 5.43
CA MET A 31 13.82 2.28 5.54
C MET A 31 12.74 1.97 6.58
N ALA A 32 12.59 2.78 7.63
CA ALA A 32 11.51 2.61 8.60
C ALA A 32 10.16 2.96 7.97
N THR A 33 10.12 4.04 7.19
CA THR A 33 8.94 4.43 6.41
C THR A 33 8.58 3.39 5.36
N ILE A 34 9.55 2.90 4.58
CA ILE A 34 9.32 1.83 3.59
C ILE A 34 8.77 0.57 4.26
N THR A 35 9.33 0.18 5.40
CA THR A 35 8.89 -1.02 6.15
C THR A 35 7.46 -0.87 6.64
N ARG A 36 7.11 0.30 7.18
CA ARG A 36 5.73 0.61 7.61
C ARG A 36 4.75 0.57 6.44
N LEU A 37 5.09 1.21 5.32
CA LEU A 37 4.25 1.24 4.11
C LEU A 37 4.03 -0.17 3.54
N LYS A 38 5.07 -1.01 3.50
CA LYS A 38 4.96 -2.41 3.04
C LYS A 38 4.04 -3.24 3.95
N LYS A 39 4.10 -3.05 5.27
CA LYS A 39 3.18 -3.70 6.22
C LYS A 39 1.74 -3.25 6.01
N GLU A 40 1.51 -1.95 5.81
CA GLU A 40 0.17 -1.42 5.51
C GLU A 40 -0.37 -1.97 4.18
N LYS A 41 0.48 -2.07 3.16
CA LYS A 41 0.14 -2.64 1.86
C LYS A 41 -0.26 -4.12 1.99
N LEU A 42 0.48 -4.90 2.77
CA LEU A 42 0.18 -6.30 3.03
C LEU A 42 -1.21 -6.48 3.66
N LYS A 43 -1.54 -5.69 4.69
CA LYS A 43 -2.86 -5.75 5.34
C LYS A 43 -4.01 -5.46 4.38
N ILE A 44 -3.83 -4.51 3.46
CA ILE A 44 -4.86 -4.21 2.46
C ILE A 44 -4.95 -5.33 1.43
N LYS A 45 -3.81 -5.91 1.03
CA LYS A 45 -3.80 -7.07 0.14
C LYS A 45 -4.55 -8.26 0.77
N GLU A 46 -4.36 -8.50 2.07
CA GLU A 46 -5.10 -9.53 2.83
C GLU A 46 -6.60 -9.22 2.84
N ALA A 47 -7.00 -7.97 3.12
CA ALA A 47 -8.40 -7.55 3.08
C ALA A 47 -9.05 -7.69 1.69
N ILE A 48 -8.31 -7.43 0.61
CA ILE A 48 -8.76 -7.65 -0.77
C ILE A 48 -8.95 -9.15 -1.06
N LEU A 49 -8.04 -9.99 -0.55
CA LEU A 49 -8.08 -11.43 -0.75
C LEU A 49 -9.07 -12.14 0.20
N GLY A 50 -9.57 -11.45 1.21
CA GLY A 50 -10.43 -12.03 2.25
C GLY A 50 -9.70 -12.98 3.20
N LEU A 51 -8.40 -12.76 3.41
CA LEU A 51 -7.54 -13.53 4.32
C LEU A 51 -7.55 -12.98 5.75
#